data_AF-A0A9W9Z472-F1
#
_entry.id   AF-A0A9W9Z472-F1
#
_cell.length_a   1.000
_cell.length_b   1.000
_cell.length_c   1.000
_cell.angle_alpha   90.00
_cell.angle_beta   90.00
_cell.angle_gamma   90.00
#
_symmetry.space_group_name_H-M   'P 1'
#
loop_
_entity.id
_entity.type
_entity.pdbx_description
1 polymer ?
#
loop_
_entity_poly.entity_id
_entity_poly.type
_entity_poly.pdbx_seq_one_letter_code
_entity_poly.pdbx_strand_id
1 'polypeptide(L)'
;MNGKPWAFSWDDKKAGVQVLMAEVTKKASYKQAVDTFITSWLPGHEVHYTQKGLAWRDQWGPNRYSANTAFLALVAADQGINPTTYREFAKKQIHYMLGDSGRSFVVGFGTNPPERPHHRSSSCPLSPAPCGWNNYNSPDPNRRLCTER
;
A
#
# COMPACT_ATOMS: atom_id res chain seq x y z
N MET A 1 6.77 -8.56 -23.14
CA MET A 1 6.96 -8.06 -21.77
C MET A 1 7.33 -9.24 -20.89
N ASN A 2 8.60 -9.68 -20.97
CA ASN A 2 9.06 -10.83 -20.22
C ASN A 2 9.71 -10.36 -18.92
N GLY A 3 9.48 -11.12 -17.84
CA GLY A 3 10.06 -10.86 -16.52
C GLY A 3 9.04 -10.38 -15.49
N LYS A 4 9.16 -10.93 -14.28
CA LYS A 4 8.36 -10.56 -13.11
C LYS A 4 8.78 -9.16 -12.63
N PRO A 5 7.84 -8.21 -12.47
CA PRO A 5 8.12 -6.88 -11.92
C PRO A 5 8.68 -6.94 -10.50
N TRP A 6 9.49 -5.96 -10.10
CA TRP A 6 9.97 -5.86 -8.72
C TRP A 6 8.84 -5.39 -7.78
N ALA A 7 8.10 -4.36 -8.18
CA ALA A 7 6.87 -3.92 -7.51
C ALA A 7 6.01 -3.10 -8.49
N PHE A 8 4.76 -2.84 -8.12
CA PHE A 8 3.95 -1.82 -8.80
C PHE A 8 4.11 -0.47 -8.10
N SER A 9 4.54 0.56 -8.82
CA SER A 9 4.85 1.86 -8.23
C SER A 9 4.76 3.04 -9.20
N TRP A 10 5.03 4.22 -8.68
CA TRP A 10 5.18 5.46 -9.46
C TRP A 10 6.33 5.39 -10.47
N ASP A 11 7.29 4.47 -10.31
CA ASP A 11 8.41 4.24 -11.22
C ASP A 11 8.11 3.08 -12.19
N ASP A 12 7.76 1.89 -11.68
CA ASP A 12 7.50 0.69 -12.50
C ASP A 12 5.99 0.43 -12.70
N LYS A 13 5.54 0.41 -13.96
CA LYS A 13 4.15 0.14 -14.38
C LYS A 13 3.92 -1.29 -14.89
N LYS A 14 4.96 -2.11 -15.01
CA LYS A 14 4.91 -3.40 -15.70
C LYS A 14 3.84 -4.33 -15.13
N ALA A 15 3.71 -4.40 -13.81
CA ALA A 15 2.67 -5.20 -13.15
C ALA A 15 1.25 -4.74 -13.51
N GLY A 16 0.99 -3.44 -13.45
CA GLY A 16 -0.31 -2.87 -13.82
C GLY A 16 -0.64 -3.08 -15.30
N VAL A 17 0.36 -2.93 -16.18
CA VAL A 17 0.20 -3.22 -17.61
C VAL A 17 -0.08 -4.71 -17.85
N GLN A 18 0.58 -5.63 -17.14
CA GLN A 18 0.28 -7.06 -17.24
C GLN A 18 -1.16 -7.39 -16.82
N VAL A 19 -1.67 -6.76 -15.75
CA VAL A 19 -3.07 -6.90 -15.29
C VAL A 19 -4.04 -6.35 -16.34
N LEU A 20 -3.76 -5.19 -16.92
CA LEU A 20 -4.59 -4.61 -17.98
C LEU A 20 -4.59 -5.48 -19.24
N MET A 21 -3.42 -5.97 -19.65
CA MET A 21 -3.30 -6.85 -20.82
C MET A 21 -3.98 -8.20 -20.61
N ALA A 22 -3.95 -8.74 -19.39
CA ALA A 22 -4.71 -9.93 -19.03
C ALA A 22 -6.22 -9.71 -19.20
N GLU A 23 -6.72 -8.53 -18.85
CA GLU A 23 -8.12 -8.16 -19.02
C GLU A 23 -8.52 -7.97 -20.48
N VAL A 24 -7.81 -7.12 -21.21
CA VAL A 24 -8.21 -6.73 -22.57
C VAL A 24 -8.01 -7.86 -23.57
N THR A 25 -6.93 -8.63 -23.44
CA THR A 25 -6.59 -9.67 -24.43
C THR A 25 -7.07 -11.05 -24.05
N LYS A 26 -7.39 -11.28 -22.76
CA LYS A 26 -7.72 -12.59 -22.17
C LYS A 26 -6.67 -13.70 -22.41
N LYS A 27 -5.46 -13.37 -22.89
CA LYS A 27 -4.41 -14.35 -23.18
C LYS A 27 -3.87 -14.97 -21.89
N ALA A 28 -3.72 -16.30 -21.91
CA ALA A 28 -3.20 -17.08 -20.78
C ALA A 28 -1.81 -16.63 -20.32
N SER A 29 -0.95 -16.20 -21.24
CA SER A 29 0.41 -15.73 -20.91
C SER A 29 0.42 -14.48 -20.01
N TYR A 30 -0.50 -13.54 -20.20
CA TYR A 30 -0.62 -12.38 -19.32
C TYR A 30 -1.23 -12.76 -17.97
N LYS A 31 -2.24 -13.63 -17.96
CA LYS A 31 -2.81 -14.16 -16.71
C LYS A 31 -1.75 -14.88 -15.87
N GLN A 32 -0.90 -15.69 -16.50
CA GLN A 32 0.20 -16.37 -15.84
C GLN A 32 1.27 -15.40 -15.33
N ALA A 33 1.58 -14.33 -16.08
CA ALA A 33 2.54 -13.31 -15.63
C ALA A 33 2.02 -12.57 -14.38
N VAL A 34 0.72 -12.24 -14.37
CA VAL A 34 0.04 -11.64 -13.20
C VAL A 34 0.06 -12.59 -12.01
N ASP A 35 -0.30 -13.85 -12.22
CA ASP A 35 -0.32 -14.88 -11.18
C ASP A 35 1.07 -15.10 -10.57
N THR A 36 2.09 -15.18 -11.41
CA THR A 36 3.50 -15.30 -10.99
C THR A 36 3.93 -14.09 -10.15
N PHE A 37 3.54 -12.88 -10.56
CA PHE A 37 3.86 -11.66 -9.82
C PHE A 37 3.18 -11.64 -8.45
N ILE A 38 1.86 -11.80 -8.36
CA ILE A 38 1.15 -11.71 -7.07
C ILE A 38 1.55 -12.86 -6.14
N THR A 39 1.77 -14.07 -6.67
CA THR A 39 2.24 -15.21 -5.89
C THR A 39 3.58 -14.93 -5.21
N SER A 40 4.51 -14.19 -5.84
CA SER A 40 5.77 -13.85 -5.19
C SER A 40 5.62 -12.95 -3.96
N TRP A 41 4.46 -12.29 -3.80
CA TRP A 41 4.12 -11.47 -2.64
C TRP A 41 3.40 -12.25 -1.53
N LEU A 42 3.01 -13.50 -1.76
CA LEU A 42 2.35 -14.32 -0.74
C LEU A 42 3.34 -14.78 0.35
N PRO A 43 2.86 -15.14 1.55
CA PRO A 43 3.72 -15.65 2.62
C PRO A 43 4.50 -16.90 2.20
N GLY A 44 5.79 -16.96 2.54
CA GLY A 44 6.66 -18.10 2.19
C GLY A 44 7.26 -18.05 0.78
N HIS A 45 6.98 -16.99 0.02
CA HIS A 45 7.59 -16.75 -1.28
C HIS A 45 8.73 -15.72 -1.16
N GLU A 46 8.80 -14.74 -2.07
CA GLU A 46 10.00 -13.90 -2.23
C GLU A 46 9.98 -12.61 -1.43
N VAL A 47 8.80 -12.02 -1.21
CA VAL A 47 8.70 -10.79 -0.42
C VAL A 47 8.86 -11.11 1.06
N HIS A 48 9.70 -10.34 1.75
CA HIS A 48 9.87 -10.46 3.19
C HIS A 48 8.57 -10.12 3.93
N TYR A 49 8.26 -10.87 4.99
CA TYR A 49 7.13 -10.59 5.87
C TYR A 49 7.61 -10.17 7.25
N THR A 50 7.05 -9.09 7.76
CA THR A 50 7.23 -8.71 9.17
C THR A 50 6.58 -9.74 10.09
N GLN A 51 6.99 -9.78 11.37
CA GLN A 51 6.41 -10.68 12.37
C GLN A 51 4.87 -10.55 12.51
N LYS A 52 4.33 -9.36 12.21
CA LYS A 52 2.89 -9.08 12.27
C LYS A 52 2.16 -9.16 10.93
N GLY A 53 2.81 -9.68 9.88
CA GLY A 53 2.13 -10.07 8.64
C GLY A 53 2.11 -9.06 7.49
N LEU A 54 2.81 -7.92 7.60
CA LEU A 54 3.01 -7.01 6.46
C LEU A 54 4.00 -7.60 5.45
N ALA A 55 3.60 -7.66 4.18
CA ALA A 55 4.46 -7.90 3.04
C ALA A 55 5.36 -6.67 2.81
N TRP A 56 6.59 -6.73 3.32
CA TRP A 56 7.52 -5.61 3.39
C TRP A 56 8.52 -5.67 2.24
N ARG A 57 8.35 -4.80 1.26
CA ARG A 57 9.20 -4.77 0.05
C ARG A 57 10.44 -3.90 0.21
N ASP A 58 10.29 -2.76 0.87
CA ASP A 58 11.34 -1.75 0.99
C ASP A 58 11.02 -0.80 2.16
N GLN A 59 12.06 -0.16 2.69
CA GLN A 59 11.97 0.77 3.82
C GLN A 59 11.21 2.06 3.49
N TRP A 60 11.26 2.54 2.25
CA TRP A 60 10.63 3.79 1.84
C TRP A 60 9.22 3.55 1.34
N GLY A 61 8.25 3.62 2.26
CA GLY A 61 6.84 3.41 1.95
C GLY A 61 6.46 1.93 1.82
N PRO A 62 6.71 1.11 2.86
CA PRO A 62 6.35 -0.31 2.86
C PRO A 62 4.85 -0.53 2.70
N ASN A 63 4.02 0.24 3.43
CA ASN A 63 2.56 0.17 3.32
C ASN A 63 2.08 0.51 1.91
N ARG A 64 2.70 1.49 1.24
CA ARG A 64 2.37 1.84 -0.15
C ARG A 64 2.62 0.68 -1.09
N TYR A 65 3.77 0.02 -0.98
CA TYR A 65 4.08 -1.13 -1.85
C TYR A 65 3.11 -2.30 -1.61
N SER A 66 2.82 -2.60 -0.36
CA SER A 66 1.85 -3.65 -0.01
C SER A 66 0.42 -3.30 -0.50
N ALA A 67 -0.02 -2.06 -0.34
CA ALA A 67 -1.34 -1.59 -0.80
C ALA A 67 -1.47 -1.64 -2.32
N ASN A 68 -0.42 -1.24 -3.04
CA ASN A 68 -0.38 -1.30 -4.50
C ASN A 68 -0.53 -2.74 -5.01
N THR A 69 0.16 -3.70 -4.38
CA THR A 69 0.03 -5.11 -4.76
C THR A 69 -1.32 -5.69 -4.33
N ALA A 70 -1.85 -5.30 -3.18
CA ALA A 70 -3.21 -5.67 -2.75
C ALA A 70 -4.27 -5.20 -3.76
N PHE A 71 -4.13 -3.98 -4.29
CA PHE A 71 -5.00 -3.48 -5.36
C PHE A 71 -4.92 -4.36 -6.62
N LEU A 72 -3.72 -4.67 -7.10
CA LEU A 72 -3.56 -5.55 -8.28
C LEU A 72 -4.09 -6.96 -8.02
N ALA A 73 -3.96 -7.48 -6.79
CA ALA A 73 -4.49 -8.77 -6.39
C ALA A 73 -6.02 -8.80 -6.44
N LEU A 74 -6.70 -7.73 -6.00
CA LEU A 74 -8.15 -7.59 -6.12
C LEU A 74 -8.59 -7.55 -7.59
N VAL A 75 -7.93 -6.75 -8.42
CA VAL A 75 -8.24 -6.69 -9.86
C VAL A 75 -8.02 -8.05 -10.51
N ALA A 76 -6.92 -8.75 -10.21
CA ALA A 76 -6.65 -10.08 -10.73
C ALA A 76 -7.71 -11.11 -10.27
N ALA A 77 -8.17 -11.02 -9.02
CA ALA A 77 -9.24 -11.86 -8.50
C ALA A 77 -10.57 -11.65 -9.24
N ASP A 78 -10.91 -10.41 -9.58
CA ASP A 78 -12.11 -10.09 -10.37
C ASP A 78 -12.03 -10.62 -11.80
N GLN A 79 -10.81 -10.80 -12.33
CA GLN A 79 -10.55 -11.49 -13.60
C GLN A 79 -10.54 -13.03 -13.50
N GLY A 80 -10.79 -13.58 -12.29
CA GLY A 80 -10.80 -15.00 -12.01
C GLY A 80 -9.42 -15.63 -11.78
N ILE A 81 -8.37 -14.83 -11.57
CA ILE A 81 -7.02 -15.32 -11.27
C ILE A 81 -6.88 -15.52 -9.76
N ASN A 82 -6.83 -16.78 -9.33
CA ASN A 82 -6.68 -17.21 -7.93
C ASN A 82 -7.52 -16.38 -6.91
N PRO A 83 -8.84 -16.24 -7.14
CA PRO A 83 -9.65 -15.18 -6.54
C PRO A 83 -9.71 -15.24 -5.00
N THR A 84 -9.83 -16.44 -4.43
CA THR A 84 -9.90 -16.62 -2.97
C THR A 84 -8.60 -16.19 -2.31
N THR A 85 -7.46 -16.71 -2.78
CA THR A 85 -6.15 -16.41 -2.20
C THR A 85 -5.80 -14.93 -2.31
N TYR A 86 -6.11 -14.32 -3.46
CA TYR A 86 -5.73 -12.93 -3.73
C TYR A 86 -6.59 -11.93 -2.97
N ARG A 87 -7.88 -12.20 -2.79
CA ARG A 87 -8.74 -11.40 -1.91
C ARG A 87 -8.31 -11.52 -0.44
N GLU A 88 -7.97 -12.72 0.02
CA GLU A 88 -7.47 -12.93 1.39
C GLU A 88 -6.13 -12.23 1.64
N PHE A 89 -5.19 -12.31 0.69
CA PHE A 89 -3.95 -11.55 0.75
C PHE A 89 -4.23 -10.04 0.84
N ALA A 90 -5.01 -9.50 -0.09
CA ALA A 90 -5.32 -8.08 -0.13
C ALA A 90 -5.98 -7.61 1.16
N LYS A 91 -6.97 -8.36 1.66
CA LYS A 91 -7.66 -8.08 2.94
C LYS A 91 -6.67 -8.01 4.09
N LYS A 92 -5.78 -8.99 4.25
CA LYS A 92 -4.77 -9.00 5.32
C LYS A 92 -3.84 -7.79 5.25
N GLN A 93 -3.39 -7.42 4.05
CA GLN A 93 -2.51 -6.25 3.88
C GLN A 93 -3.22 -4.94 4.23
N ILE A 94 -4.47 -4.75 3.79
CA ILE A 94 -5.26 -3.56 4.14
C ILE A 94 -5.57 -3.54 5.64
N HIS A 95 -5.99 -4.66 6.23
CA HIS A 95 -6.28 -4.75 7.66
C HIS A 95 -5.07 -4.48 8.54
N TYR A 96 -3.86 -4.91 8.13
CA TYR A 96 -2.62 -4.52 8.80
C TYR A 96 -2.50 -2.99 8.91
N MET A 97 -2.79 -2.28 7.82
CA MET A 97 -2.74 -0.80 7.76
C MET A 97 -3.83 -0.15 8.59
N LEU A 98 -4.97 -0.82 8.77
CA LEU A 98 -6.11 -0.31 9.54
C LEU A 98 -6.01 -0.58 11.05
N GLY A 99 -5.29 -1.62 11.48
CA GLY A 99 -5.13 -1.86 12.91
C GLY A 99 -4.70 -3.25 13.37
N ASP A 100 -4.72 -4.29 12.52
CA ASP A 100 -4.48 -5.67 12.97
C ASP A 100 -3.09 -5.87 13.59
N SER A 101 -2.15 -4.96 13.31
CA SER A 101 -0.81 -4.95 13.91
C SER A 101 -0.76 -4.34 15.33
N GLY A 102 -1.89 -3.88 15.87
CA GLY A 102 -2.04 -3.25 17.19
C GLY A 102 -2.25 -1.73 17.15
N ARG A 103 -2.09 -1.09 15.99
CA ARG A 103 -2.39 0.34 15.77
C ARG A 103 -2.62 0.64 14.29
N SER A 104 -3.32 1.74 14.01
CA SER A 104 -3.60 2.22 12.66
C SER A 104 -2.40 2.94 12.05
N PHE A 105 -2.22 2.77 10.75
CA PHE A 105 -1.27 3.54 9.93
C PHE A 105 -1.97 4.58 9.04
N VAL A 106 -3.29 4.76 9.20
CA VAL A 106 -4.09 5.76 8.51
C VAL A 106 -4.34 6.93 9.47
N VAL A 107 -3.92 8.13 9.07
CA VAL A 107 -4.06 9.35 9.88
C VAL A 107 -5.53 9.59 10.20
N GLY A 108 -5.84 9.86 11.48
CA GLY A 108 -7.21 10.15 11.93
C GLY A 108 -8.18 8.98 11.95
N PHE A 109 -7.71 7.74 11.74
CA PHE A 109 -8.57 6.56 11.67
C PHE A 109 -8.12 5.48 12.66
N GLY A 110 -9.07 4.80 13.30
CA GLY A 110 -8.82 3.60 14.10
C GLY A 110 -8.06 3.85 15.40
N THR A 111 -7.41 2.82 15.91
CA THR A 111 -6.73 2.84 17.22
C THR A 111 -5.31 3.38 17.09
N ASN A 112 -4.95 4.40 17.87
CA ASN A 112 -3.60 4.99 17.94
C ASN A 112 -2.99 5.32 16.55
N PRO A 113 -3.68 6.14 15.73
CA PRO A 113 -3.20 6.53 14.40
C PRO A 113 -1.93 7.40 14.46
N PRO A 114 -1.24 7.62 13.33
CA PRO A 114 -0.12 8.56 13.27
C PRO A 114 -0.64 9.99 13.45
N GLU A 115 -0.12 10.70 14.45
CA GLU A 115 -0.53 12.07 14.77
C GLU A 115 0.44 13.13 14.21
N ARG A 116 1.63 12.71 13.77
CA ARG A 116 2.70 13.58 13.28
C ARG A 116 3.17 13.18 11.88
N PRO A 117 2.27 13.09 10.88
CA PRO A 117 2.70 12.84 9.51
C PRO A 117 3.62 13.97 9.04
N HIS A 118 4.65 13.63 8.28
CA HIS A 118 5.57 14.60 7.67
C HIS A 118 4.85 15.38 6.55
N HIS A 119 4.04 16.35 6.93
CA HIS A 119 3.17 17.10 6.03
C HIS A 119 3.05 18.57 6.50
N ARG A 120 3.44 19.49 5.62
CA ARG A 120 3.60 20.93 5.95
C ARG A 120 2.29 21.58 6.38
N SER A 121 1.23 21.43 5.58
CA SER A 121 -0.03 22.14 5.84
C SER A 121 -0.70 21.68 7.14
N SER A 122 -0.57 20.40 7.50
CA SER A 122 -1.19 19.87 8.72
C SER A 122 -0.44 20.24 10.01
N SER A 123 0.88 20.46 9.93
CA SER A 123 1.64 20.92 11.10
C SER A 123 1.41 22.41 11.39
N CYS A 124 0.97 23.17 10.39
CA CYS A 124 0.70 24.60 10.53
C CYS A 124 -0.57 24.88 11.37
N PRO A 125 -0.52 25.91 12.24
CA PRO A 125 -1.71 26.44 12.92
C PRO A 125 -2.66 27.14 11.93
N LEU A 126 -3.78 27.65 12.45
CA LEU A 126 -4.64 28.56 11.70
C LEU A 126 -3.99 29.94 11.56
N SER A 127 -4.15 30.55 10.38
CA SER A 127 -3.86 31.97 10.18
C SER A 127 -4.61 32.81 11.23
N PRO A 128 -4.01 33.87 11.80
CA PRO A 128 -2.76 34.53 11.39
C PRO A 128 -1.48 34.02 12.07
N ALA A 129 -1.53 32.91 12.83
CA ALA A 129 -0.34 32.41 13.50
C ALA A 129 0.75 32.01 12.49
N PRO A 130 2.02 32.34 12.74
CA PRO A 130 3.11 32.02 11.82
C PRO A 130 3.30 30.50 11.71
N CYS A 131 3.68 30.03 10.52
CA CYS A 131 4.07 28.65 10.29
C CYS A 131 5.47 28.58 9.69
N GLY A 132 6.33 27.73 10.27
CA GLY A 132 7.70 27.53 9.79
C GLY A 132 8.39 26.34 10.42
N TRP A 133 9.72 26.40 10.51
CA TRP A 133 10.56 25.31 11.03
C TRP A 133 10.27 24.93 12.48
N ASN A 134 9.77 25.86 13.29
CA ASN A 134 9.36 25.57 14.66
C ASN A 134 8.18 24.58 14.72
N ASN A 135 7.25 24.66 13.76
CA ASN A 135 6.13 23.72 13.65
C ASN A 135 6.59 22.36 13.12
N TYR A 136 7.55 22.37 12.19
CA TYR A 136 8.18 21.15 11.68
C TYR A 136 8.89 20.35 12.78
N ASN A 137 9.67 21.03 13.63
CA ASN A 137 10.45 20.41 14.71
C ASN A 137 9.64 20.19 16.01
N SER A 138 8.38 20.64 16.07
CA SER A 138 7.56 20.55 17.27
C SER A 138 7.33 19.08 17.67
N PRO A 139 7.46 18.72 18.96
CA PRO A 139 7.14 17.39 19.47
C PRO A 139 5.63 17.09 19.52
N ASP A 140 4.79 18.12 19.39
CA ASP A 140 3.33 18.01 19.49
C ASP A 140 2.73 17.27 18.28
N PRO A 141 1.53 16.68 18.44
CA PRO A 141 0.67 16.30 17.31
C PRO A 141 0.51 17.43 16.30
N ASN A 142 0.39 17.08 15.02
CA ASN A 142 0.08 18.05 13.98
C ASN A 142 -1.24 18.76 14.30
N ARG A 143 -1.28 20.07 14.09
CA ARG A 143 -2.43 20.93 14.43
C ARG A 143 -3.70 20.60 13.64
N ARG A 144 -3.57 19.89 12.51
CA ARG A 144 -4.69 19.41 11.69
C ARG A 144 -4.53 17.94 11.39
N LEU A 145 -5.65 17.24 11.36
CA LEU A 145 -5.71 15.90 10.78
C LEU A 145 -5.54 15.98 9.27
N CYS A 146 -4.68 15.12 8.70
CA CYS A 146 -4.58 14.92 7.25
C CYS A 146 -5.71 14.01 6.74
N THR A 147 -6.94 14.35 7.09
CA THR A 147 -8.15 13.69 6.60
C THR A 147 -8.93 14.72 5.79
N GLU A 148 -9.43 14.33 4.63
CA GLU A 148 -10.37 15.18 3.89
C GLU A 148 -11.58 15.46 4.79
N ARG A 149 -12.04 16.73 4.82
CA ARG A 149 -13.25 17.15 5.52
C ARG A 149 -14.45 17.03 4.60
#